data_AF-Q56Y60-F1
#
_entry.id   AF-Q56Y60-F1
#
_cell.length_a   1.000
_cell.length_b   1.000
_cell.length_c   1.000
_cell.angle_alpha   90.00
_cell.angle_beta   90.00
_cell.angle_gamma   90.00
#
_symmetry.space_group_name_H-M   'P 1'
#
loop_
_entity.id
_entity.type
_entity.pdbx_description
1 polymer ?
#
loop_
_entity_poly.entity_id
_entity_poly.type
_entity_poly.pdbx_seq_one_letter_code
_entity_poly.pdbx_strand_id
1 'polypeptide(L)'
;MIFISFAFVSGNEAKRIEKIARDVSNKLNATPCRDFDGMVGLEAHLTEMESLLDLDYDGVKMVGISGPAGIGKTTIAKALQSRFSNRFQLTCFVDNLRGSYLSGLDELRLQEQFLSNVLNQDGIRINHSGVIEERLCKLRVLIILDDVDHIKQLLGVGK
;
A
#
# COMPACT_ATOMS: atom_id res chain seq x y z
N MET A 1 -6.50 -3.47 -13.16
CA MET A 1 -5.96 -2.11 -12.90
C MET A 1 -5.22 -2.19 -11.58
N ILE A 2 -4.12 -1.47 -11.36
CA ILE A 2 -3.44 -1.48 -10.06
C ILE A 2 -3.81 -0.23 -9.31
N PHE A 3 -4.22 -0.37 -8.05
CA PHE A 3 -4.41 0.77 -7.16
C PHE A 3 -3.34 0.73 -6.08
N ILE A 4 -2.72 1.87 -5.86
CA ILE A 4 -1.79 2.08 -4.77
C ILE A 4 -2.47 3.03 -3.81
N SER A 5 -2.81 2.54 -2.62
CA SER A 5 -3.45 3.32 -1.58
C SER A 5 -2.47 3.59 -0.45
N PHE A 6 -2.49 4.81 0.05
CA PHE A 6 -1.66 5.28 1.14
C PHE A 6 -2.56 5.81 2.23
N ALA A 7 -2.32 5.42 3.47
CA ALA A 7 -2.94 6.05 4.62
C ALA A 7 -1.83 6.70 5.46
N PHE A 8 -1.99 7.99 5.70
CA PHE A 8 -1.09 8.76 6.56
C PHE A 8 -1.92 9.50 7.59
N VAL A 9 -1.59 9.28 8.86
CA VAL A 9 -2.02 10.16 9.96
C VAL A 9 -0.86 10.24 10.93
N SER A 10 -0.40 11.46 11.26
CA SER A 10 0.73 11.64 12.16
C SER A 10 0.37 12.54 13.33
N GLY A 11 0.45 11.97 14.55
CA GLY A 11 0.43 12.73 15.80
C GLY A 11 1.79 13.38 16.08
N ASN A 12 1.79 14.65 16.49
CA ASN A 12 2.97 15.53 16.51
C ASN A 12 4.16 15.09 17.39
N GLU A 13 3.99 14.27 18.44
CA GLU A 13 5.10 13.86 19.31
C GLU A 13 5.86 12.61 18.81
N ALA A 14 5.18 11.67 18.15
CA ALA A 14 5.81 10.46 17.60
C ALA A 14 6.73 10.75 16.39
N LYS A 15 6.52 11.89 15.70
CA LYS A 15 7.29 12.33 14.52
C LYS A 15 8.81 12.37 14.75
N ARG A 16 9.28 12.68 15.97
CA ARG A 16 10.72 12.81 16.25
C ARG A 16 11.43 11.47 16.43
N ILE A 17 10.85 10.55 17.19
CA ILE A 17 11.45 9.22 17.46
C ILE A 17 11.37 8.36 16.19
N GLU A 18 10.25 8.41 15.48
CA GLU A 18 10.07 7.68 14.22
C GLU A 18 11.05 8.16 13.14
N LYS A 19 11.31 9.47 13.05
CA LYS A 19 12.31 10.02 12.12
C LYS A 19 13.72 9.49 12.41
N ILE A 20 14.10 9.38 13.69
CA ILE A 20 15.42 8.86 14.09
C ILE A 20 15.53 7.36 13.79
N ALA A 21 14.52 6.57 14.18
CA ALA A 21 14.49 5.13 13.89
C ALA A 21 14.50 4.85 12.38
N ARG A 22 13.80 5.67 11.60
CA ARG A 22 13.75 5.61 10.13
C ARG A 22 15.09 5.97 9.50
N ASP A 23 15.74 7.05 9.93
CA ASP A 23 17.07 7.44 9.42
C ASP A 23 18.11 6.36 9.68
N VAL A 24 18.02 5.67 10.83
CA VAL A 24 18.90 4.53 11.14
C VAL A 24 18.54 3.32 10.27
N SER A 25 17.25 2.98 10.12
CA SER A 25 16.83 1.85 9.28
C SER A 25 17.14 2.07 7.79
N ASN A 26 16.96 3.28 7.27
CA ASN A 26 17.31 3.64 5.89
C ASN A 26 18.81 3.52 5.61
N LYS A 27 19.65 3.84 6.61
CA LYS A 27 21.10 3.65 6.51
C LYS A 27 21.52 2.17 6.57
N LEU A 28 20.71 1.33 7.20
CA LEU A 28 20.98 -0.12 7.36
C LEU A 28 20.40 -0.97 6.21
N ASN A 29 19.24 -0.61 5.68
CA ASN A 29 18.54 -1.28 4.58
C ASN A 29 18.84 -0.64 3.21
N ALA A 30 20.01 -0.02 3.07
CA ALA A 30 20.39 0.77 1.89
C ALA A 30 20.66 -0.06 0.62
N THR A 31 20.37 -1.36 0.61
CA THR A 31 20.49 -2.19 -0.58
C THR A 31 19.14 -2.25 -1.29
N PRO A 32 18.89 -1.40 -2.32
CA PRO A 32 17.70 -1.54 -3.15
C PRO A 32 17.68 -2.94 -3.76
N CYS A 33 16.47 -3.50 -3.92
CA CYS A 33 16.32 -4.81 -4.53
C CYS A 33 16.93 -4.81 -5.94
N ARG A 34 17.84 -5.74 -6.20
CA ARG A 34 18.51 -5.90 -7.50
C ARG A 34 17.65 -6.61 -8.55
N ASP A 35 16.47 -7.11 -8.15
CA ASP A 35 15.55 -7.84 -9.03
C ASP A 35 15.08 -7.02 -10.24
N PHE A 36 15.28 -5.70 -10.22
CA PHE A 36 14.90 -4.78 -11.29
C PHE A 36 16.09 -4.19 -12.05
N ASP A 37 17.31 -4.65 -11.77
CA ASP A 37 18.51 -4.17 -12.46
C ASP A 37 18.43 -4.50 -13.97
N GLY A 38 18.73 -3.52 -14.82
CA GLY A 38 18.58 -3.63 -16.28
C GLY A 38 17.19 -3.31 -16.86
N MET A 39 16.19 -2.96 -16.05
CA MET A 39 14.90 -2.47 -16.57
C MET A 39 14.99 -1.03 -17.07
N VAL A 40 14.94 -0.86 -18.40
CA VAL A 40 14.96 0.46 -19.04
C VAL A 40 13.64 1.19 -18.78
N GLY A 41 13.73 2.46 -18.34
CA GLY A 41 12.57 3.32 -18.10
C GLY A 41 11.88 3.16 -16.74
N LEU A 42 12.28 2.18 -15.94
CA LEU A 42 11.71 1.97 -14.60
C LEU A 42 11.95 3.18 -13.68
N GLU A 43 13.17 3.73 -13.68
CA GLU A 43 13.51 4.91 -12.86
C GLU A 43 12.66 6.13 -13.19
N ALA A 44 12.28 6.32 -14.45
CA ALA A 44 11.39 7.41 -14.85
C ALA A 44 9.99 7.22 -14.24
N HIS A 45 9.44 6.01 -14.34
CA HIS A 45 8.16 5.67 -13.72
C HIS A 45 8.18 5.78 -12.20
N LEU A 46 9.26 5.36 -11.55
CA LEU A 46 9.40 5.47 -10.09
C LEU A 46 9.46 6.94 -9.64
N THR A 47 10.17 7.79 -10.39
CA THR A 47 10.27 9.23 -10.12
C THR A 47 8.94 9.95 -10.33
N GLU A 48 8.22 9.62 -11.41
CA GLU A 48 6.87 10.14 -11.66
C GLU A 48 5.92 9.74 -10.54
N MET A 49 5.94 8.47 -10.12
CA MET A 49 5.14 7.99 -9.01
C MET A 49 5.50 8.70 -7.72
N GLU A 50 6.78 8.86 -7.37
CA GLU A 50 7.21 9.62 -6.19
C GLU A 50 6.57 11.01 -6.12
N SER A 51 6.51 11.70 -7.27
CA SER A 51 5.86 13.02 -7.38
C SER A 51 4.34 12.96 -7.22
N LEU A 52 3.68 11.92 -7.77
CA LEU A 52 2.24 11.72 -7.62
C LEU A 52 1.86 11.32 -6.21
N LEU A 53 2.73 10.58 -5.51
CA LEU A 53 2.49 10.11 -4.16
C LEU A 53 2.55 11.24 -3.14
N ASP A 54 3.43 12.22 -3.32
CA ASP A 54 3.64 13.32 -2.38
C ASP A 54 3.79 12.79 -0.95
N LEU A 55 4.92 12.13 -0.66
CA LEU A 55 5.16 11.39 0.58
C LEU A 55 5.13 12.25 1.86
N ASP A 56 5.05 13.56 1.72
CA ASP A 56 4.94 14.54 2.79
C ASP A 56 3.50 15.04 3.03
N TYR A 57 2.52 14.55 2.26
CA TYR A 57 1.09 14.85 2.45
C TYR A 57 0.50 14.08 3.64
N ASP A 58 -0.09 14.82 4.59
CA ASP A 58 -0.83 14.26 5.73
C ASP A 58 -2.27 13.90 5.28
N GLY A 59 -2.50 12.67 4.79
CA GLY A 59 -3.83 12.14 4.49
C GLY A 59 -3.83 10.81 3.71
N VAL A 60 -5.01 10.42 3.18
CA VAL A 60 -5.14 9.24 2.31
C VAL A 60 -4.96 9.67 0.85
N LYS A 61 -4.09 8.98 0.11
CA LYS A 61 -3.89 9.20 -1.34
C LYS A 61 -4.01 7.88 -2.07
N MET A 62 -4.70 7.90 -3.22
CA MET A 62 -4.83 6.72 -4.07
C MET A 62 -4.37 7.05 -5.48
N VAL A 63 -3.44 6.26 -6.01
CA VAL A 63 -2.91 6.38 -7.37
C VAL A 63 -3.22 5.10 -8.15
N GLY A 64 -3.81 5.24 -9.33
CA GLY A 64 -4.13 4.14 -10.22
C GLY A 64 -3.11 3.99 -11.34
N ILE A 65 -2.56 2.79 -11.54
CA ILE A 65 -1.75 2.44 -12.71
C ILE A 65 -2.64 1.66 -13.68
N SER A 66 -2.79 2.20 -14.89
CA SER A 66 -3.59 1.60 -15.97
C SER A 66 -2.76 1.45 -17.24
N GLY A 67 -3.15 0.52 -18.10
CA GLY A 67 -2.43 0.23 -19.35
C GLY A 67 -2.69 -1.19 -19.86
N PRO A 68 -2.24 -1.52 -21.08
CA PRO A 68 -2.46 -2.80 -21.73
C PRO A 68 -2.00 -4.01 -20.90
N ALA A 69 -2.55 -5.19 -21.17
CA ALA A 69 -2.03 -6.43 -20.61
C ALA A 69 -0.56 -6.64 -21.05
N GLY A 70 0.28 -7.14 -20.15
CA GLY A 70 1.71 -7.40 -20.45
C GLY A 70 2.64 -6.19 -20.43
N ILE A 71 2.14 -4.96 -20.23
CA ILE A 71 3.00 -3.74 -20.21
C ILE A 71 3.89 -3.62 -18.97
N GLY A 72 3.76 -4.52 -17.99
CA GLY A 72 4.59 -4.51 -16.77
C GLY A 72 4.05 -3.70 -15.59
N LYS A 73 2.72 -3.44 -15.51
CA LYS A 73 2.10 -2.73 -14.37
C LYS A 73 2.49 -3.31 -13.01
N THR A 74 2.35 -4.64 -12.86
CA THR A 74 2.69 -5.36 -11.62
C THR A 74 4.18 -5.22 -11.29
N THR A 75 5.04 -5.20 -12.31
CA THR A 75 6.47 -4.98 -12.15
C THR A 75 6.77 -3.60 -11.56
N ILE A 76 6.15 -2.55 -12.12
CA ILE A 76 6.28 -1.18 -11.59
C ILE A 76 5.80 -1.12 -10.14
N ALA A 77 4.65 -1.75 -9.83
CA ALA A 77 4.11 -1.77 -8.48
C ALA A 77 5.05 -2.45 -7.47
N LYS A 78 5.64 -3.59 -7.83
CA LYS A 78 6.64 -4.28 -6.99
C LYS A 78 7.92 -3.46 -6.81
N ALA A 79 8.38 -2.78 -7.85
CA ALA A 79 9.53 -1.89 -7.76
C ALA A 79 9.25 -0.69 -6.83
N LEU A 80 8.05 -0.11 -6.90
CA LEU A 80 7.60 0.95 -5.98
C LEU A 80 7.60 0.47 -4.54
N GLN A 81 7.05 -0.73 -4.28
CA GLN A 81 7.06 -1.33 -2.96
C GLN A 81 8.49 -1.44 -2.41
N SER A 82 9.40 -1.99 -3.22
CA SER A 82 10.79 -2.16 -2.81
C SER A 82 11.47 -0.82 -2.52
N ARG A 83 11.24 0.20 -3.35
CA ARG A 83 11.86 1.53 -3.22
C ARG A 83 11.34 2.29 -2.01
N PHE A 84 10.04 2.21 -1.74
CA PHE A 84 9.39 3.06 -0.74
C PHE A 84 9.02 2.36 0.56
N SER A 85 9.15 1.02 0.66
CA SER A 85 8.78 0.27 1.87
C SER A 85 9.39 0.85 3.16
N ASN A 86 10.62 1.36 3.10
CA ASN A 86 11.32 1.97 4.23
C ASN A 86 10.71 3.31 4.72
N ARG A 87 9.85 3.94 3.92
CA ARG A 87 9.14 5.18 4.29
C ARG A 87 7.84 4.91 5.05
N PHE A 88 7.36 3.66 5.04
CA PHE A 88 6.10 3.24 5.63
C PHE A 88 6.33 2.29 6.80
N GLN A 89 5.51 2.41 7.83
CA GLN A 89 5.54 1.51 8.99
C GLN A 89 4.92 0.15 8.66
N LEU A 90 4.00 0.14 7.69
CA LEU A 90 3.35 -1.06 7.20
C LEU A 90 3.32 -1.00 5.67
N THR A 91 3.74 -2.08 5.03
CA THR A 91 3.68 -2.22 3.57
C THR A 91 3.04 -3.55 3.23
N CYS A 92 2.02 -3.55 2.38
CA CYS A 92 1.30 -4.75 1.96
C CYS A 92 1.16 -4.78 0.43
N PHE A 93 1.39 -5.96 -0.15
CA PHE A 93 1.05 -6.26 -1.55
C PHE A 93 -0.05 -7.29 -1.54
N VAL A 94 -1.24 -6.90 -1.99
CA VAL A 94 -2.38 -7.79 -2.15
C VAL A 94 -2.48 -8.14 -3.62
N ASP A 95 -2.06 -9.36 -3.97
CA ASP A 95 -2.20 -9.90 -5.30
C ASP A 95 -3.56 -10.57 -5.50
N ASN A 96 -3.97 -10.73 -6.76
CA ASN A 96 -5.09 -11.58 -7.16
C ASN A 96 -6.44 -11.26 -6.46
N LEU A 97 -6.83 -9.98 -6.49
CA LEU A 97 -8.18 -9.55 -6.05
C LEU A 97 -9.30 -10.10 -6.94
N ARG A 98 -8.92 -10.66 -8.09
CA ARG A 98 -9.77 -11.21 -9.15
C ARG A 98 -10.61 -12.44 -8.76
N GLY A 99 -10.50 -12.94 -7.53
CA GLY A 99 -11.28 -14.09 -7.03
C GLY A 99 -11.72 -13.98 -5.58
N SER A 100 -11.01 -13.21 -4.74
CA SER A 100 -11.23 -13.16 -3.29
C SER A 100 -12.35 -12.21 -2.87
N TYR A 101 -12.64 -11.17 -3.67
CA TYR A 101 -13.61 -10.11 -3.34
C TYR A 101 -14.92 -10.21 -4.15
N LEU A 102 -15.20 -11.35 -4.78
CA LEU A 102 -16.36 -11.54 -5.66
C LEU A 102 -17.62 -11.98 -4.91
N SER A 103 -18.61 -11.08 -4.95
CA SER A 103 -20.07 -11.25 -4.86
C SER A 103 -20.66 -12.04 -3.67
N GLY A 104 -21.19 -11.31 -2.68
CA GLY A 104 -22.12 -11.82 -1.66
C GLY A 104 -21.63 -11.75 -0.21
N LEU A 105 -20.38 -11.30 0.01
CA LEU A 105 -19.85 -11.09 1.36
C LEU A 105 -20.33 -9.76 1.95
N ASP A 106 -20.77 -9.79 3.19
CA ASP A 106 -21.06 -8.59 3.99
C ASP A 106 -19.81 -7.72 4.13
N GLU A 107 -20.00 -6.39 4.19
CA GLU A 107 -18.92 -5.38 4.27
C GLU A 107 -17.89 -5.71 5.36
N LEU A 108 -18.34 -6.22 6.51
CA LEU A 108 -17.47 -6.60 7.63
C LEU A 108 -16.49 -7.73 7.28
N ARG A 109 -16.93 -8.74 6.52
CA ARG A 109 -16.08 -9.88 6.14
C ARG A 109 -15.01 -9.46 5.13
N LEU A 110 -15.32 -8.50 4.26
CA LEU A 110 -14.34 -7.91 3.36
C LEU A 110 -13.28 -7.12 4.14
N GLN A 111 -13.70 -6.40 5.19
CA GLN A 111 -12.76 -5.71 6.07
C GLN A 111 -11.87 -6.68 6.85
N GLU A 112 -12.42 -7.82 7.32
CA GLU A 112 -11.65 -8.86 8.03
C GLU A 112 -10.56 -9.45 7.13
N GLN A 113 -10.93 -9.86 5.91
CA GLN A 113 -9.98 -10.40 4.93
C GLN A 113 -8.91 -9.38 4.56
N PHE A 114 -9.31 -8.11 4.37
CA PHE A 114 -8.38 -7.05 4.07
C PHE A 114 -7.37 -6.83 5.20
N LEU A 115 -7.82 -6.71 6.45
CA LEU A 115 -6.92 -6.58 7.59
C LEU A 115 -6.05 -7.82 7.79
N SER A 116 -6.58 -9.02 7.56
CA SER A 116 -5.82 -10.26 7.63
C SER A 116 -4.63 -10.24 6.67
N ASN A 117 -4.87 -9.80 5.43
CA ASN A 117 -3.83 -9.68 4.40
C ASN A 117 -2.85 -8.54 4.69
N VAL A 118 -3.35 -7.39 5.16
CA VAL A 118 -2.55 -6.19 5.43
C VAL A 118 -1.66 -6.35 6.66
N LEU A 119 -2.18 -7.01 7.70
CA LEU A 119 -1.46 -7.24 8.96
C LEU A 119 -0.75 -8.60 9.00
N ASN A 120 -0.97 -9.45 8.00
CA ASN A 120 -0.50 -10.84 7.96
C ASN A 120 -0.88 -11.62 9.24
N GLN A 121 -2.14 -11.47 9.66
CA GLN A 121 -2.69 -12.03 10.90
C GLN A 121 -4.01 -12.74 10.64
N ASP A 122 -4.05 -14.04 10.89
CA ASP A 122 -5.28 -14.83 10.76
C ASP A 122 -6.26 -14.59 11.92
N GLY A 123 -7.54 -14.77 11.65
CA GLY A 123 -8.59 -14.76 12.69
C GLY A 123 -8.99 -13.38 13.20
N ILE A 124 -8.65 -12.31 12.47
CA ILE A 124 -9.17 -10.97 12.75
C ILE A 124 -10.69 -10.99 12.63
N ARG A 125 -11.37 -10.59 13.71
CA ARG A 125 -12.81 -10.40 13.75
C ARG A 125 -13.14 -8.93 13.90
N ILE A 126 -14.06 -8.46 13.08
CA ILE A 126 -14.50 -7.06 13.06
C ILE A 126 -15.95 -7.02 13.53
N ASN A 127 -16.20 -6.21 14.55
CA ASN A 127 -17.54 -6.06 15.15
C ASN A 127 -18.32 -4.87 14.58
N HIS A 128 -17.65 -3.96 13.87
CA HIS A 128 -18.25 -2.75 13.29
C HIS A 128 -17.45 -2.24 12.09
N SER A 129 -18.12 -1.53 11.20
CA SER A 129 -17.45 -0.81 10.11
C SER A 129 -16.66 0.36 10.71
N GLY A 130 -15.34 0.37 10.50
CA GLY A 130 -14.44 1.40 11.04
C GLY A 130 -13.17 0.85 11.67
N VAL A 131 -13.08 -0.46 11.91
CA VAL A 131 -11.87 -1.08 12.49
C VAL A 131 -10.64 -0.89 11.61
N ILE A 132 -10.79 -0.83 10.27
CA ILE A 132 -9.67 -0.53 9.36
C ILE A 132 -9.11 0.86 9.68
N GLU A 133 -9.98 1.88 9.75
CA GLU A 133 -9.56 3.23 10.11
C GLU A 133 -8.91 3.23 11.49
N GLU A 134 -9.53 2.66 12.53
CA GLU A 134 -8.93 2.64 13.88
C GLU A 134 -7.54 1.99 13.93
N ARG A 135 -7.31 0.94 13.15
CA ARG A 135 -6.05 0.18 13.13
C ARG A 135 -4.98 0.85 12.28
N LEU A 136 -5.37 1.51 11.18
CA LEU A 136 -4.45 2.10 10.22
C LEU A 136 -4.27 3.61 10.40
N CYS A 137 -5.19 4.32 11.06
CA CYS A 137 -5.16 5.79 11.26
C CYS A 137 -4.07 6.30 12.20
N LYS A 138 -3.15 5.44 12.65
CA LYS A 138 -1.96 5.86 13.40
C LYS A 138 -0.68 5.41 12.73
N LEU A 139 -0.81 4.75 11.58
CA LEU A 139 0.29 4.15 10.86
C LEU A 139 0.47 4.86 9.53
N ARG A 140 1.73 5.00 9.11
CA ARG A 140 2.03 5.27 7.70
C ARG A 140 1.99 3.94 6.95
N VAL A 141 0.97 3.75 6.12
CA VAL A 141 0.72 2.47 5.44
C VAL A 141 0.81 2.64 3.92
N LEU A 142 1.55 1.74 3.26
CA LEU A 142 1.55 1.57 1.80
C LEU A 142 0.84 0.26 1.44
N ILE A 143 -0.24 0.36 0.65
CA ILE A 143 -1.04 -0.78 0.22
C ILE A 143 -1.05 -0.81 -1.31
N ILE A 144 -0.58 -1.92 -1.87
CA ILE A 144 -0.61 -2.17 -3.31
C ILE A 144 -1.66 -3.22 -3.59
N LEU A 145 -2.65 -2.86 -4.41
CA LEU A 145 -3.75 -3.70 -4.82
C LEU A 145 -3.58 -4.04 -6.30
N ASP A 146 -3.17 -5.27 -6.59
CA ASP A 146 -2.99 -5.76 -7.97
C ASP A 146 -4.28 -6.42 -8.49
N ASP A 147 -4.53 -6.29 -9.79
CA ASP A 147 -5.71 -6.84 -10.48
C ASP A 147 -7.07 -6.49 -9.86
N VAL A 148 -7.26 -5.21 -9.52
CA VAL A 148 -8.59 -4.66 -9.19
C VAL A 148 -9.43 -4.56 -10.46
N ASP A 149 -10.57 -5.25 -10.45
CA ASP A 149 -11.57 -5.25 -11.54
C ASP A 149 -12.82 -4.41 -11.21
N HIS A 150 -13.08 -4.14 -9.92
CA HIS A 150 -14.29 -3.44 -9.48
C HIS A 150 -13.98 -2.40 -8.40
N ILE A 151 -14.53 -1.18 -8.56
CA ILE A 151 -14.42 -0.08 -7.59
C ILE A 151 -14.92 -0.48 -6.20
N LYS A 152 -15.85 -1.45 -6.11
CA LYS A 152 -16.33 -1.96 -4.82
C LYS A 152 -15.23 -2.59 -3.96
N GLN A 153 -14.14 -3.06 -4.57
CA GLN A 153 -12.97 -3.58 -3.86
C GLN A 153 -12.15 -2.45 -3.19
N LEU A 154 -12.35 -1.20 -3.60
CA LEU A 154 -11.67 -0.01 -3.06
C LEU A 154 -12.47 0.66 -1.92
N LEU A 155 -13.77 0.38 -1.82
CA LEU A 155 -14.68 1.00 -0.84
C LEU A 155 -14.33 0.69 0.62
N GLY A 156 -13.55 -0.36 0.88
CA GLY A 156 -13.07 -0.70 2.22
C GLY A 156 -11.80 0.04 2.67
N VAL A 157 -11.15 0.80 1.77
CA VAL A 157 -9.78 1.33 1.99
C VAL A 157 -9.74 2.86 2.09
N GLY A 158 -10.78 3.58 1.67
CA GLY A 158 -10.75 5.03 1.49
C GLY A 158 -11.95 5.81 2.03
N LYS A 159 -12.49 5.44 3.19
CA LYS A 159 -13.43 6.30 3.93
C LYS A 159 -12.65 7.21 4.88
#